data_AF-A0A2G8JJ03-F1
#
_entry.id   AF-A0A2G8JJ03-F1
#
_cell.length_a   1.000
_cell.length_b   1.000
_cell.length_c   1.000
_cell.angle_alpha   90.00
_cell.angle_beta   90.00
_cell.angle_gamma   90.00
#
_symmetry.space_group_name_H-M   'P 1'
#
loop_
_entity.id
_entity.type
_entity.pdbx_description
1 polymer ?
#
loop_
_entity_poly.entity_id
_entity_poly.type
_entity_poly.pdbx_seq_one_letter_code
_entity_poly.pdbx_strand_id
1 'polypeptide(L)'
;AGALVHVYKDGAVLLTHGGTEMGQGLYTKMLQVASRALGIPIGKIHTNECATDKVPNTSPTAASSGSDLNGMAVKEACEKIMTRLQPIIENKPTASWEVWVHDAYFQHISLSATGYYATPDLFFDSETNKGRCFNYYCYGAAASEVQIDCLTGDHVVVRTDIVMDVGNSLNPAIDIGQIEGAFSQGYGLFLLEDYRISPKGDLLTKVQELTSYPPLETHLQNLMLHFSTNRTTLHPYTLQ
;
A
#
# COMPACT_ATOMS: atom_id res chain seq x y z
N ALA A 1 -11.86 -2.61 -6.38
CA ALA A 1 -11.83 -2.32 -4.94
C ALA A 1 -12.91 -1.32 -4.58
N GLY A 2 -13.46 -1.42 -3.37
CA GLY A 2 -14.50 -0.52 -2.87
C GLY A 2 -14.05 0.23 -1.62
N ALA A 3 -14.65 1.40 -1.39
CA ALA A 3 -14.49 2.22 -0.21
C ALA A 3 -15.82 2.85 0.22
N LEU A 4 -15.94 3.17 1.51
CA LEU A 4 -17.05 3.86 2.12
C LEU A 4 -16.51 4.99 3.00
N VAL A 5 -16.96 6.22 2.75
CA VAL A 5 -16.56 7.41 3.50
C VAL A 5 -17.80 8.08 4.08
N HIS A 6 -17.73 8.40 5.37
CA HIS A 6 -18.73 9.17 6.09
C HIS A 6 -18.09 10.44 6.65
N VAL A 7 -18.76 11.58 6.50
CA VAL A 7 -18.44 12.81 7.24
C VAL A 7 -19.53 13.05 8.28
N TYR A 8 -19.13 13.09 9.55
CA TYR A 8 -20.01 13.39 10.67
C TYR A 8 -20.22 14.89 10.83
N LYS A 9 -21.25 15.27 11.60
CA LYS A 9 -21.66 16.67 11.77
C LYS A 9 -20.60 17.57 12.41
N ASP A 10 -19.69 16.99 13.17
CA ASP A 10 -18.54 17.66 13.79
C ASP A 10 -17.34 17.80 12.85
N GLY A 11 -17.45 17.30 11.62
CA GLY A 11 -16.39 17.31 10.62
C GLY A 11 -15.44 16.11 10.71
N ALA A 12 -15.61 15.19 11.66
CA ALA A 12 -14.83 13.95 11.68
C ALA A 12 -15.18 13.08 10.47
N VAL A 13 -14.17 12.43 9.89
CA VAL A 13 -14.32 11.57 8.72
C VAL A 13 -14.02 10.13 9.11
N LEU A 14 -14.95 9.22 8.86
CA LEU A 14 -14.72 7.79 8.98
C LEU A 14 -14.55 7.18 7.60
N LEU A 15 -13.40 6.55 7.41
CA LEU A 15 -13.03 5.86 6.19
C LEU A 15 -12.99 4.34 6.42
N THR A 16 -13.62 3.58 5.53
CA THR A 16 -13.48 2.13 5.42
C THR A 16 -13.20 1.75 3.98
N HIS A 17 -12.35 0.76 3.75
CA HIS A 17 -12.08 0.21 2.42
C HIS A 17 -11.89 -1.31 2.52
N GLY A 18 -11.91 -1.99 1.39
CA GLY A 18 -11.82 -3.46 1.32
C GLY A 18 -10.44 -4.07 1.52
N GLY A 19 -9.47 -3.26 1.95
CA GLY A 19 -8.08 -3.69 2.11
C GLY A 19 -7.78 -3.99 3.58
N THR A 20 -6.82 -4.88 3.83
CA THR A 20 -6.45 -5.33 5.17
C THR A 20 -5.05 -4.86 5.52
N GLU A 21 -4.90 -4.27 6.70
CA GLU A 21 -3.60 -3.91 7.26
C GLU A 21 -2.89 -5.15 7.80
N MET A 22 -1.64 -5.36 7.41
CA MET A 22 -0.79 -6.48 7.82
C MET A 22 0.66 -6.03 8.04
N GLY A 23 0.89 -4.73 8.26
CA GLY A 23 2.20 -4.13 8.52
C GLY A 23 2.77 -3.37 7.33
N GLN A 24 2.12 -3.41 6.17
CA GLN A 24 2.51 -2.69 4.96
C GLN A 24 2.07 -1.21 4.96
N GLY A 25 1.36 -0.76 5.99
CA GLY A 25 0.96 0.64 6.15
C GLY A 25 -0.12 1.07 5.16
N LEU A 26 -0.98 0.15 4.76
CA LEU A 26 -2.09 0.42 3.85
C LEU A 26 -3.04 1.46 4.44
N TYR A 27 -3.41 1.36 5.71
CA TYR A 27 -4.36 2.29 6.34
C TYR A 27 -3.78 3.70 6.43
N THR A 28 -2.49 3.81 6.78
CA THR A 28 -1.75 5.08 6.77
C THR A 28 -1.80 5.73 5.39
N LYS A 29 -1.55 4.96 4.32
CA LYS A 29 -1.63 5.44 2.94
C LYS A 29 -3.04 5.92 2.57
N MET A 30 -4.08 5.19 2.99
CA MET A 30 -5.47 5.59 2.71
C MET A 30 -5.86 6.90 3.42
N LEU A 31 -5.37 7.11 4.64
CA LEU A 31 -5.53 8.40 5.35
C LEU A 31 -4.86 9.55 4.59
N GLN A 32 -3.65 9.34 4.06
CA GLN A 32 -2.94 10.34 3.25
C GLN A 32 -3.71 10.68 1.97
N VAL A 33 -4.25 9.67 1.28
CA VAL A 33 -5.10 9.86 0.09
C VAL A 33 -6.36 10.65 0.43
N ALA A 34 -7.09 10.26 1.48
CA ALA A 34 -8.31 10.95 1.90
C ALA A 34 -8.03 12.39 2.34
N SER A 35 -6.94 12.63 3.08
CA SER A 35 -6.51 13.96 3.51
C SER A 35 -6.25 14.88 2.32
N ARG A 36 -5.54 14.40 1.30
CA ARG A 36 -5.30 15.16 0.07
C ARG A 36 -6.58 15.39 -0.72
N ALA A 37 -7.43 14.37 -0.88
CA ALA A 37 -8.65 14.46 -1.66
C ALA A 37 -9.72 15.38 -1.03
N LEU A 38 -9.82 15.42 0.30
CA LEU A 38 -10.76 16.28 1.03
C LEU A 38 -10.17 17.66 1.37
N GLY A 39 -8.84 17.83 1.28
CA GLY A 39 -8.17 19.07 1.66
C GLY A 39 -8.17 19.35 3.17
N ILE A 40 -8.21 18.31 4.00
CA ILE A 40 -8.25 18.43 5.47
C ILE A 40 -7.08 17.70 6.15
N PRO A 41 -6.69 18.08 7.37
CA PRO A 41 -5.64 17.37 8.10
C PRO A 41 -5.98 15.90 8.38
N ILE A 42 -4.99 15.01 8.31
CA ILE A 42 -5.13 13.58 8.64
C ILE A 42 -5.76 13.36 10.02
N GLY A 43 -5.49 14.24 11.00
CA GLY A 43 -6.05 14.14 12.35
C GLY A 43 -7.58 14.24 12.44
N LYS A 44 -8.28 14.63 11.36
CA LYS A 44 -9.75 14.61 11.26
C LYS A 44 -10.30 13.32 10.64
N ILE A 45 -9.43 12.45 10.14
CA ILE A 45 -9.80 11.24 9.40
C ILE A 45 -9.39 10.03 10.22
N HIS A 46 -10.34 9.14 10.46
CA HIS A 46 -10.13 7.87 11.14
C HIS A 46 -10.46 6.72 10.20
N THR A 47 -9.64 5.67 10.24
CA THR A 47 -9.98 4.40 9.59
C THR A 47 -10.58 3.45 10.61
N ASN A 48 -11.44 2.55 10.15
CA ASN A 48 -11.86 1.39 10.92
C ASN A 48 -11.36 0.11 10.24
N GLU A 49 -11.51 -1.02 10.92
CA GLU A 49 -11.24 -2.34 10.38
C GLU A 49 -12.02 -2.60 9.08
N CYS A 50 -11.42 -3.43 8.23
CA CYS A 50 -12.06 -3.96 7.04
C CYS A 50 -13.19 -4.92 7.45
N ALA A 51 -14.43 -4.56 7.12
CA ALA A 51 -15.61 -5.35 7.46
C ALA A 51 -16.55 -5.47 6.26
N THR A 52 -17.08 -6.69 6.06
CA THR A 52 -17.86 -7.07 4.88
C THR A 52 -19.27 -6.47 4.86
N ASP A 53 -19.77 -6.01 6.01
CA ASP A 53 -21.00 -5.25 6.16
C ASP A 53 -20.86 -3.80 5.64
N LYS A 54 -19.65 -3.25 5.65
CA LYS A 54 -19.34 -1.90 5.15
C LYS A 54 -18.92 -1.91 3.68
N VAL A 55 -18.01 -2.82 3.31
CA VAL A 55 -17.50 -2.96 1.95
C VAL A 55 -17.62 -4.43 1.53
N PRO A 56 -18.65 -4.80 0.76
CA PRO A 56 -18.86 -6.19 0.34
C PRO A 56 -17.98 -6.57 -0.86
N ASN A 57 -17.88 -7.89 -1.12
CA ASN A 57 -17.26 -8.47 -2.33
C ASN A 57 -15.83 -7.99 -2.61
N THR A 58 -15.04 -7.83 -1.55
CA THR A 58 -13.66 -7.35 -1.62
C THR A 58 -12.73 -8.46 -2.10
N SER A 59 -11.83 -8.12 -3.02
CA SER A 59 -10.71 -9.00 -3.38
C SER A 59 -9.75 -9.17 -2.19
N PRO A 60 -8.95 -10.25 -2.14
CA PRO A 60 -7.91 -10.39 -1.14
C PRO A 60 -6.88 -9.25 -1.27
N THR A 61 -6.29 -8.85 -0.14
CA THR A 61 -5.18 -7.89 -0.12
C THR A 61 -3.91 -8.58 -0.58
N ALA A 62 -3.62 -8.52 -1.89
CA ALA A 62 -2.55 -9.25 -2.53
C ALA A 62 -2.03 -8.54 -3.80
N ALA A 63 -1.12 -9.20 -4.53
CA ALA A 63 -0.58 -8.78 -5.83
C ALA A 63 0.03 -7.38 -5.86
N SER A 64 0.52 -6.88 -4.72
CA SER A 64 1.14 -5.56 -4.55
C SER A 64 0.30 -4.38 -5.07
N SER A 65 -1.02 -4.56 -5.18
CA SER A 65 -1.94 -3.58 -5.77
C SER A 65 -2.88 -2.94 -4.74
N GLY A 66 -2.71 -3.28 -3.47
CA GLY A 66 -3.61 -2.88 -2.38
C GLY A 66 -3.77 -1.37 -2.25
N SER A 67 -2.67 -0.61 -2.21
CA SER A 67 -2.71 0.86 -2.08
C SER A 67 -3.25 1.54 -3.34
N ASP A 68 -2.97 1.01 -4.52
CA ASP A 68 -3.45 1.55 -5.79
C ASP A 68 -4.96 1.41 -5.89
N LEU A 69 -5.46 0.19 -5.75
CA LEU A 69 -6.87 -0.12 -5.94
C LEU A 69 -7.73 0.55 -4.86
N ASN A 70 -7.35 0.39 -3.59
CA ASN A 70 -8.15 0.95 -2.50
C ASN A 70 -8.05 2.46 -2.47
N GLY A 71 -6.87 3.05 -2.71
CA GLY A 71 -6.77 4.51 -2.61
C GLY A 71 -7.44 5.23 -3.78
N MET A 72 -7.53 4.62 -4.97
CA MET A 72 -8.42 5.15 -6.02
C MET A 72 -9.90 5.08 -5.65
N ALA A 73 -10.35 4.01 -4.99
CA ALA A 73 -11.72 3.93 -4.48
C ALA A 73 -11.98 4.97 -3.38
N VAL A 74 -11.01 5.17 -2.48
CA VAL A 74 -11.07 6.23 -1.44
C VAL A 74 -11.14 7.61 -2.08
N LYS A 75 -10.26 7.89 -3.03
CA LYS A 75 -10.22 9.15 -3.77
C LYS A 75 -11.57 9.45 -4.41
N GLU A 76 -12.17 8.50 -5.12
CA GLU A 76 -13.47 8.69 -5.76
C GLU A 76 -14.58 8.97 -4.73
N ALA A 77 -14.60 8.26 -3.59
CA ALA A 77 -15.57 8.52 -2.52
C ALA A 77 -15.43 9.94 -1.96
N CYS A 78 -14.19 10.38 -1.71
CA CYS A 78 -13.88 11.74 -1.27
C CYS A 78 -14.29 12.80 -2.31
N GLU A 79 -13.99 12.57 -3.59
CA GLU A 79 -14.34 13.49 -4.69
C GLU A 79 -15.85 13.65 -4.84
N LYS A 80 -16.64 12.58 -4.64
CA LYS A 80 -18.11 12.66 -4.59
C LYS A 80 -18.60 13.55 -3.46
N ILE A 81 -17.99 13.47 -2.28
CA ILE A 81 -18.32 14.33 -1.14
C ILE A 81 -17.93 15.78 -1.46
N MET A 82 -16.73 16.03 -1.98
CA MET A 82 -16.28 17.37 -2.36
C MET A 82 -17.16 18.00 -3.44
N THR A 83 -17.60 17.22 -4.44
CA THR A 83 -18.54 17.68 -5.47
C THR A 83 -19.86 18.16 -4.86
N ARG A 84 -20.36 17.46 -3.85
CA ARG A 84 -21.59 17.84 -3.14
C ARG A 84 -21.40 19.08 -2.27
N LEU A 85 -20.21 19.26 -1.71
CA LEU A 85 -19.85 20.44 -0.90
C LEU A 85 -19.50 21.66 -1.76
N GLN A 86 -19.17 21.47 -3.03
CA GLN A 86 -18.68 22.52 -3.93
C GLN A 86 -19.56 23.79 -3.93
N PRO A 87 -20.90 23.72 -4.03
CA PRO A 87 -21.73 24.93 -4.00
C PRO A 87 -21.67 25.68 -2.66
N ILE A 88 -21.44 24.97 -1.55
CA ILE A 88 -21.30 25.58 -0.22
C ILE A 88 -19.93 26.24 -0.08
N ILE A 89 -18.88 25.57 -0.57
CA ILE A 89 -17.52 26.09 -0.59
C ILE A 89 -17.48 27.38 -1.43
N GLU A 90 -18.10 27.40 -2.61
CA GLU A 90 -18.15 28.58 -3.49
C GLU A 90 -18.90 29.76 -2.84
N ASN A 91 -19.98 29.48 -2.10
CA ASN A 91 -20.72 30.50 -1.36
C ASN A 91 -19.96 31.02 -0.13
N LYS A 92 -19.08 30.20 0.47
CA LYS A 92 -18.34 30.52 1.70
C LYS A 92 -16.87 30.06 1.62
N PRO A 93 -16.05 30.62 0.72
CA PRO A 93 -14.73 30.05 0.39
C PRO A 93 -13.70 30.12 1.53
N THR A 94 -13.91 31.02 2.50
CA THR A 94 -13.01 31.21 3.64
C THR A 94 -13.48 30.50 4.92
N ALA A 95 -14.63 29.83 4.87
CA ALA A 95 -15.16 29.14 6.04
C ALA A 95 -14.39 27.83 6.32
N SER A 96 -14.47 27.34 7.55
CA SER A 96 -13.83 26.08 7.90
C SER A 96 -14.60 24.88 7.35
N TRP A 97 -13.91 23.74 7.28
CA TRP A 97 -14.51 22.44 6.98
C TRP A 97 -15.78 22.16 7.80
N GLU A 98 -15.77 22.44 9.09
CA GLU A 98 -16.91 22.23 10.00
C GLU A 98 -18.12 23.05 9.57
N VAL A 99 -17.91 24.29 9.13
CA VAL A 99 -19.01 25.16 8.67
C VAL A 99 -19.61 24.63 7.38
N TRP A 100 -18.79 24.17 6.42
CA TRP A 100 -19.29 23.57 5.19
C TRP A 100 -20.09 22.29 5.45
N VAL A 101 -19.59 21.43 6.33
CA VAL A 101 -20.26 20.18 6.74
C VAL A 101 -21.58 20.47 7.45
N HIS A 102 -21.59 21.44 8.37
CA HIS A 102 -22.79 21.88 9.07
C HIS A 102 -23.84 22.38 8.09
N ASP A 103 -23.46 23.28 7.17
CA ASP A 103 -24.37 23.83 6.17
C ASP A 103 -24.91 22.74 5.23
N ALA A 104 -24.07 21.78 4.84
CA ALA A 104 -24.49 20.65 4.02
C ALA A 104 -25.57 19.81 4.70
N TYR A 105 -25.43 19.57 6.01
CA TYR A 105 -26.46 18.87 6.78
C TYR A 105 -27.80 19.61 6.78
N PHE A 106 -27.80 20.94 7.00
CA PHE A 106 -29.03 21.74 6.98
C PHE A 106 -29.64 21.91 5.59
N GLN A 107 -28.84 21.73 4.55
CA GLN A 107 -29.29 21.70 3.15
C GLN A 107 -29.70 20.29 2.68
N HIS A 108 -29.76 19.31 3.59
CA HIS A 108 -30.10 17.92 3.27
C HIS A 108 -29.18 17.26 2.23
N ILE A 109 -27.91 17.68 2.19
CA ILE A 109 -26.90 17.10 1.31
C ILE A 109 -26.29 15.87 2.00
N SER A 110 -26.30 14.73 1.31
CA SER A 110 -25.72 13.49 1.85
C SER A 110 -24.20 13.56 1.91
N LEU A 111 -23.65 13.35 3.11
CA LEU A 111 -22.21 13.27 3.38
C LEU A 111 -21.70 11.84 3.60
N SER A 112 -22.42 10.87 3.03
CA SER A 112 -21.99 9.49 2.91
C SER A 112 -21.79 9.14 1.45
N ALA A 113 -20.64 8.57 1.10
CA ALA A 113 -20.33 8.19 -0.27
C ALA A 113 -19.57 6.88 -0.34
N THR A 114 -19.94 6.07 -1.31
CA THR A 114 -19.14 4.91 -1.75
C THR A 114 -18.24 5.30 -2.92
N GLY A 115 -17.08 4.68 -2.97
CA GLY A 115 -16.15 4.75 -4.10
C GLY A 115 -15.80 3.34 -4.56
N TYR A 116 -15.45 3.24 -5.83
CA TYR A 116 -15.17 2.00 -6.54
C TYR A 116 -14.15 2.20 -7.65
N TYR A 117 -13.10 1.41 -7.62
CA TYR A 117 -12.09 1.43 -8.67
C TYR A 117 -11.88 0.04 -9.26
N ALA A 118 -11.85 0.00 -10.59
CA ALA A 118 -11.43 -1.14 -11.38
C ALA A 118 -10.34 -0.68 -12.35
N THR A 119 -9.20 -1.37 -12.35
CA THR A 119 -8.12 -1.06 -13.28
C THR A 119 -8.62 -1.26 -14.72
N PRO A 120 -8.52 -0.23 -15.58
CA PRO A 120 -9.00 -0.33 -16.95
C PRO A 120 -8.08 -1.21 -17.80
N ASP A 121 -8.66 -1.81 -18.84
CA ASP A 121 -7.94 -2.42 -19.97
C ASP A 121 -6.97 -3.56 -19.63
N LEU A 122 -7.25 -4.34 -18.59
CA LEU A 122 -6.54 -5.58 -18.30
C LEU A 122 -7.21 -6.75 -19.02
N PHE A 123 -6.46 -7.43 -19.89
CA PHE A 123 -6.92 -8.65 -20.57
C PHE A 123 -5.72 -9.51 -20.98
N PHE A 124 -5.92 -10.83 -20.99
CA PHE A 124 -4.96 -11.79 -21.52
C PHE A 124 -5.71 -12.89 -22.25
N ASP A 125 -5.34 -13.12 -23.49
CA ASP A 125 -5.81 -14.23 -24.31
C ASP A 125 -4.74 -15.33 -24.31
N SER A 126 -5.05 -16.45 -23.66
CA SER A 126 -4.15 -17.60 -23.56
C SER A 126 -3.99 -18.36 -24.87
N GLU A 127 -4.96 -18.29 -25.79
CA GLU A 127 -4.88 -18.97 -27.08
C GLU A 127 -3.91 -18.23 -28.02
N THR A 128 -3.98 -16.90 -28.02
CA THR A 128 -3.10 -16.06 -28.87
C THR A 128 -1.83 -15.61 -28.17
N ASN A 129 -1.72 -15.86 -26.86
CA ASN A 129 -0.65 -15.39 -25.97
C ASN A 129 -0.43 -13.87 -26.07
N LYS A 130 -1.52 -13.11 -26.14
CA LYS A 130 -1.52 -11.65 -26.30
C LYS A 130 -2.42 -10.99 -25.28
N GLY A 131 -2.05 -9.79 -24.87
CA GLY A 131 -2.89 -8.93 -24.04
C GLY A 131 -2.09 -8.10 -23.06
N ARG A 132 -2.79 -7.19 -22.38
CA ARG A 132 -2.24 -6.37 -21.31
C ARG A 132 -2.55 -7.03 -19.96
N CYS A 133 -1.62 -7.86 -19.50
CA CYS A 133 -1.77 -8.58 -18.22
C CYS A 133 -1.57 -7.68 -17.00
N PHE A 134 -0.73 -6.65 -17.13
CA PHE A 134 -0.29 -5.80 -16.04
C PHE A 134 -0.50 -4.33 -16.39
N ASN A 135 -0.85 -3.53 -15.38
CA ASN A 135 -1.09 -2.10 -15.56
C ASN A 135 0.21 -1.34 -15.80
N TYR A 136 1.24 -1.67 -15.02
CA TYR A 136 2.62 -1.16 -15.09
C TYR A 136 3.57 -2.21 -14.50
N TYR A 137 4.87 -1.96 -14.58
CA TYR A 137 5.93 -2.80 -14.00
C TYR A 137 6.75 -1.96 -13.00
N CYS A 138 7.15 -2.57 -11.89
CA CYS A 138 8.16 -2.01 -11.01
C CYS A 138 9.53 -2.55 -11.42
N TYR A 139 10.52 -1.67 -11.52
CA TYR A 139 11.88 -2.03 -11.89
C TYR A 139 12.82 -1.83 -10.72
N GLY A 140 13.92 -2.57 -10.71
CA GLY A 140 14.98 -2.35 -9.74
C GLY A 140 16.20 -3.21 -10.03
N ALA A 141 17.29 -2.86 -9.36
CA ALA A 141 18.53 -3.62 -9.38
C ALA A 141 19.12 -3.64 -7.97
N ALA A 142 19.76 -4.75 -7.61
CA ALA A 142 20.48 -4.90 -6.36
C ALA A 142 21.87 -5.48 -6.62
N ALA A 143 22.87 -4.98 -5.92
CA ALA A 143 24.22 -5.53 -5.88
C ALA A 143 24.56 -5.86 -4.42
N SER A 144 25.05 -7.07 -4.17
CA SER A 144 25.44 -7.52 -2.82
C SER A 144 26.86 -8.07 -2.83
N GLU A 145 27.64 -7.68 -1.83
CA GLU A 145 28.97 -8.19 -1.55
C GLU A 145 28.91 -9.10 -0.33
N VAL A 146 29.51 -10.28 -0.44
CA VAL A 146 29.53 -11.30 0.62
C VAL A 146 30.95 -11.80 0.84
N GLN A 147 31.28 -12.07 2.09
CA GLN A 147 32.50 -12.77 2.49
C GLN A 147 32.13 -14.16 2.98
N ILE A 148 32.80 -15.18 2.45
CA ILE A 148 32.59 -16.58 2.82
C ILE A 148 33.78 -17.12 3.59
N ASP A 149 33.53 -17.92 4.62
CA ASP A 149 34.55 -18.74 5.27
C ASP A 149 34.60 -20.11 4.59
N CYS A 150 35.65 -20.33 3.80
CA CYS A 150 35.83 -21.57 3.05
C CYS A 150 36.05 -22.82 3.93
N LEU A 151 36.35 -22.66 5.23
CA LEU A 151 36.54 -23.80 6.14
C LEU A 151 35.22 -24.26 6.76
N THR A 152 34.32 -23.34 7.09
CA THR A 152 33.06 -23.62 7.81
C THR A 152 31.84 -23.61 6.90
N GLY A 153 31.90 -22.92 5.76
CA GLY A 153 30.76 -22.66 4.89
C GLY A 153 29.88 -21.50 5.36
N ASP A 154 30.29 -20.77 6.41
CA ASP A 154 29.57 -19.59 6.90
C ASP A 154 29.80 -18.37 5.99
N HIS A 155 28.93 -17.37 6.08
CA HIS A 155 29.06 -16.14 5.29
C HIS A 155 28.55 -14.89 6.01
N VAL A 156 29.10 -13.73 5.62
CA VAL A 156 28.64 -12.42 6.06
C VAL A 156 28.35 -11.55 4.84
N VAL A 157 27.18 -10.92 4.83
CA VAL A 157 26.86 -9.85 3.89
C VAL A 157 27.60 -8.59 4.30
N VAL A 158 28.53 -8.14 3.47
CA VAL A 158 29.37 -6.96 3.72
C VAL A 158 28.59 -5.68 3.40
N ARG A 159 27.89 -5.69 2.26
CA ARG A 159 27.16 -4.53 1.73
C ARG A 159 26.09 -4.97 0.74
N THR A 160 24.98 -4.24 0.72
CA THR A 160 23.99 -4.32 -0.35
C THR A 160 23.56 -2.92 -0.78
N ASP A 161 23.55 -2.68 -2.08
CA ASP A 161 23.00 -1.48 -2.69
C ASP A 161 21.78 -1.84 -3.53
N ILE A 162 20.65 -1.18 -3.29
CA ILE A 162 19.40 -1.41 -3.99
C ILE A 162 18.92 -0.09 -4.62
N VAL A 163 18.59 -0.14 -5.90
CA VAL A 163 17.89 0.94 -6.59
C VAL A 163 16.54 0.41 -7.06
N MET A 164 15.45 1.06 -6.64
CA MET A 164 14.08 0.69 -7.03
C MET A 164 13.38 1.86 -7.70
N ASP A 165 12.70 1.59 -8.81
CA ASP A 165 11.70 2.47 -9.40
C ASP A 165 10.34 2.17 -8.76
N VAL A 166 9.95 3.06 -7.84
CA VAL A 166 8.65 3.05 -7.16
C VAL A 166 7.73 4.16 -7.69
N GLY A 167 8.12 4.83 -8.78
CA GLY A 167 7.46 6.05 -9.25
C GLY A 167 7.40 7.14 -8.18
N ASN A 168 6.27 7.84 -8.11
CA ASN A 168 6.03 8.83 -7.07
C ASN A 168 5.46 8.15 -5.82
N SER A 169 6.36 7.75 -4.92
CA SER A 169 6.01 7.15 -3.63
C SER A 169 4.98 7.99 -2.87
N LEU A 170 3.89 7.34 -2.45
CA LEU A 170 2.88 7.96 -1.58
C LEU A 170 3.41 8.17 -0.15
N ASN A 171 4.27 7.26 0.30
CA ASN A 171 4.92 7.35 1.59
C ASN A 171 6.32 6.69 1.53
N PRO A 172 7.38 7.50 1.37
CA PRO A 172 8.74 6.98 1.21
C PRO A 172 9.20 6.10 2.36
N ALA A 173 8.83 6.43 3.61
CA ALA A 173 9.22 5.65 4.77
C ALA A 173 8.62 4.23 4.74
N ILE A 174 7.36 4.11 4.34
CA ILE A 174 6.70 2.81 4.19
C ILE A 174 7.30 2.03 3.02
N ASP A 175 7.51 2.68 1.88
CA ASP A 175 8.01 2.01 0.67
C ASP A 175 9.46 1.53 0.84
N ILE A 176 10.31 2.30 1.53
CA ILE A 176 11.65 1.86 1.95
C ILE A 176 11.53 0.60 2.82
N GLY A 177 10.73 0.65 3.89
CA GLY A 177 10.58 -0.49 4.79
C GLY A 177 10.04 -1.76 4.10
N GLN A 178 9.18 -1.61 3.09
CA GLN A 178 8.73 -2.73 2.25
C GLN A 178 9.88 -3.36 1.45
N ILE A 179 10.74 -2.55 0.84
CA ILE A 179 11.88 -3.05 0.07
C ILE A 179 12.89 -3.74 0.98
N GLU A 180 13.21 -3.15 2.13
CA GLU A 180 14.13 -3.73 3.12
C GLU A 180 13.61 -5.06 3.67
N GLY A 181 12.32 -5.11 4.02
CA GLY A 181 11.66 -6.32 4.50
C GLY A 181 11.61 -7.42 3.43
N ALA A 182 11.22 -7.07 2.20
CA ALA A 182 11.17 -8.01 1.09
C ALA A 182 12.56 -8.54 0.71
N PHE A 183 13.59 -7.69 0.71
CA PHE A 183 14.98 -8.10 0.50
C PHE A 183 15.42 -9.08 1.58
N SER A 184 15.13 -8.78 2.85
CA SER A 184 15.49 -9.65 3.98
C SER A 184 14.79 -11.02 3.90
N GLN A 185 13.52 -11.04 3.50
CA GLN A 185 12.78 -12.28 3.24
C GLN A 185 13.39 -13.09 2.07
N GLY A 186 13.74 -12.42 0.97
CA GLY A 186 14.41 -13.07 -0.16
C GLY A 186 15.78 -13.63 0.21
N TYR A 187 16.57 -12.89 0.98
CA TYR A 187 17.85 -13.35 1.53
C TYR A 187 17.67 -14.59 2.40
N GLY A 188 16.67 -14.59 3.29
CA GLY A 188 16.29 -15.76 4.07
C GLY A 188 15.97 -16.97 3.18
N LEU A 189 15.05 -16.79 2.23
CA LEU A 189 14.63 -17.82 1.29
C LEU A 189 15.80 -18.47 0.53
N PHE A 190 16.75 -17.67 0.05
CA PHE A 190 17.82 -18.19 -0.81
C PHE A 190 19.01 -18.78 -0.05
N LEU A 191 19.30 -18.31 1.16
CA LEU A 191 20.55 -18.66 1.85
C LEU A 191 20.36 -19.32 3.22
N LEU A 192 19.21 -19.15 3.88
CA LEU A 192 19.03 -19.54 5.28
C LEU A 192 17.88 -20.54 5.50
N GLU A 193 16.77 -20.37 4.81
CA GLU A 193 15.56 -21.16 5.05
C GLU A 193 15.68 -22.57 4.47
N ASP A 194 15.66 -23.58 5.35
CA ASP A 194 15.77 -25.00 4.99
C ASP A 194 14.56 -25.82 5.50
N TYR A 195 13.68 -26.19 4.56
CA TYR A 195 12.51 -27.04 4.82
C TYR A 195 12.87 -28.51 4.62
N ARG A 196 13.12 -29.21 5.72
CA ARG A 196 13.48 -30.63 5.71
C ARG A 196 12.24 -31.50 5.81
N ILE A 197 12.07 -32.39 4.85
CA ILE A 197 10.95 -33.33 4.78
C ILE A 197 11.48 -34.76 4.90
N SER A 198 10.86 -35.57 5.74
CA SER A 198 11.20 -36.98 5.91
C SER A 198 10.86 -37.76 4.63
N PRO A 199 11.51 -38.91 4.36
CA PRO A 199 11.10 -39.77 3.24
C PRO A 199 9.65 -40.26 3.31
N LYS A 200 9.00 -40.15 4.47
CA LYS A 200 7.58 -40.49 4.68
C LYS A 200 6.63 -39.31 4.43
N GLY A 201 7.17 -38.10 4.21
CA GLY A 201 6.40 -36.87 3.99
C GLY A 201 6.20 -36.01 5.24
N ASP A 202 6.82 -36.36 6.37
CA ASP A 202 6.70 -35.55 7.59
C ASP A 202 7.60 -34.32 7.51
N LEU A 203 7.06 -33.13 7.79
CA LEU A 203 7.88 -31.93 7.95
C LEU A 203 8.73 -32.06 9.23
N LEU A 204 10.05 -32.09 9.07
CA LEU A 204 11.01 -32.25 10.16
C LEU A 204 11.34 -30.91 10.82
N THR A 205 11.41 -29.83 10.04
CA THR A 205 11.72 -28.50 10.57
C THR A 205 10.52 -27.92 11.32
N LYS A 206 10.67 -27.64 12.61
CA LYS A 206 9.67 -26.91 13.41
C LYS A 206 9.90 -25.40 13.33
N VAL A 207 8.87 -24.59 13.58
CA VAL A 207 8.89 -23.12 13.42
C VAL A 207 10.07 -22.44 14.14
N GLN A 208 10.51 -22.94 15.29
CA GLN A 208 11.68 -22.41 16.02
C GLN A 208 13.04 -22.72 15.37
N GLU A 209 13.12 -23.76 14.54
CA GLU A 209 14.34 -24.14 13.81
C GLU A 209 14.43 -23.47 12.44
N LEU A 210 13.30 -23.03 11.88
CA LEU A 210 13.22 -22.18 10.68
C LEU A 210 13.65 -20.72 10.94
N THR A 211 13.57 -20.27 12.20
CA THR A 211 13.71 -18.86 12.59
C THR A 211 15.06 -18.53 13.20
N SER A 212 16.13 -19.28 12.89
CA SER A 212 17.49 -18.76 13.00
C SER A 212 17.73 -17.67 11.95
N TYR A 213 16.88 -16.65 11.90
CA TYR A 213 17.25 -15.37 11.34
C TYR A 213 18.49 -14.95 12.14
N PRO A 214 19.66 -14.81 11.51
CA PRO A 214 20.74 -14.16 12.21
C PRO A 214 20.22 -12.78 12.65
N PRO A 215 20.53 -12.32 13.87
CA PRO A 215 20.02 -11.06 14.38
C PRO A 215 20.23 -9.97 13.33
N LEU A 216 19.16 -9.21 13.03
CA LEU A 216 19.17 -8.14 12.01
C LEU A 216 20.39 -7.21 12.12
N GLU A 217 20.94 -7.09 13.32
CA GLU A 217 22.12 -6.30 13.66
C GLU A 217 23.40 -6.70 12.91
N THR A 218 23.56 -7.93 12.39
CA THR A 218 24.82 -8.36 11.75
C THR A 218 24.86 -8.26 10.22
N HIS A 219 23.73 -8.11 9.52
CA HIS A 219 23.71 -8.29 8.05
C HIS A 219 23.16 -7.12 7.23
N LEU A 220 22.58 -6.09 7.87
CA LEU A 220 21.99 -4.93 7.18
C LEU A 220 22.65 -3.59 7.54
N GLN A 221 23.82 -3.61 8.19
CA GLN A 221 24.50 -2.38 8.63
C GLN A 221 24.87 -1.44 7.48
N ASN A 222 24.99 -1.96 6.25
CA ASN A 222 25.32 -1.22 5.04
C ASN A 222 24.31 -1.48 3.90
N LEU A 223 23.01 -1.43 4.20
CA LEU A 223 21.98 -1.40 3.16
C LEU A 223 21.79 0.05 2.68
N MET A 224 22.12 0.31 1.43
CA MET A 224 21.89 1.60 0.78
C MET A 224 20.74 1.48 -0.20
N LEU A 225 19.70 2.30 0.00
CA LEU A 225 18.51 2.28 -0.85
C LEU A 225 18.31 3.63 -1.54
N HIS A 226 18.16 3.58 -2.86
CA HIS A 226 17.85 4.74 -3.68
C HIS A 226 16.56 4.54 -4.46
N PHE A 227 15.69 5.55 -4.44
CA PHE A 227 14.58 5.62 -5.39
C PHE A 227 15.06 6.21 -6.71
N SER A 228 14.62 5.60 -7.81
CA SER A 228 14.80 6.17 -9.15
C SER A 228 14.10 7.54 -9.24
N THR A 229 14.71 8.48 -9.96
CA THR A 229 14.15 9.83 -10.16
C THR A 229 13.14 9.90 -11.31
N ASN A 230 12.93 8.81 -12.05
CA ASN A 230 12.02 8.78 -13.19
C ASN A 230 10.57 8.76 -12.72
N ARG A 231 9.76 9.73 -13.17
CA ARG A 231 8.34 9.84 -12.83
C ARG A 231 7.49 8.99 -13.78
N THR A 232 6.81 7.98 -13.25
CA THR A 232 5.88 7.13 -14.00
C THR A 232 4.49 7.75 -14.02
N THR A 233 3.91 8.07 -15.19
CA THR A 233 2.58 8.71 -15.31
C THR A 233 1.40 7.75 -15.10
N LEU A 234 1.66 6.44 -15.05
CA LEU A 234 0.64 5.38 -14.94
C LEU A 234 0.23 5.08 -13.49
N HIS A 235 0.97 5.59 -12.49
CA HIS A 235 0.60 5.41 -11.09
C HIS A 235 -0.60 6.32 -10.77
N PRO A 236 -1.63 5.82 -10.05
CA PRO A 236 -2.89 6.55 -9.80
C PRO A 236 -2.77 7.94 -9.15
N TYR A 237 -1.62 8.27 -8.56
CA TYR A 237 -1.38 9.51 -7.83
C TYR A 237 -0.43 10.49 -8.56
N THR A 238 -0.03 10.18 -9.80
CA THR A 238 0.99 10.94 -10.55
C THR A 238 0.44 12.15 -11.30
N LEU A 239 -0.88 12.25 -11.46
CA LEU A 239 -1.55 13.36 -12.12
C LEU A 239 -2.43 14.10 -11.10
N GLN A 240 -1.76 14.81 -10.18
CA GLN A 240 -2.36 15.85 -9.34
C GLN A 240 -1.35 16.95 -9.08
#